data_AF-A0A094ZX55-F1
#
_entry.id   AF-A0A094ZX55-F1
#
_cell.length_a   1.000
_cell.length_b   1.000
_cell.length_c   1.000
_cell.angle_alpha   90.00
_cell.angle_beta   90.00
_cell.angle_gamma   90.00
#
_symmetry.space_group_name_H-M   'P 1'
#
loop_
_entity.id
_entity.type
_entity.pdbx_description
1 polymer ?
#
loop_
_entity_poly.entity_id
_entity_poly.type
_entity_poly.pdbx_seq_one_letter_code
_entity_poly.pdbx_strand_id
1 'polypeptide(L)'
;MLDGDVTDAMESRSLSHQLQHIDVYSASWGPEDDGKTVDGPGKLAQMAFRNGIQMGRRGLGSIFVWASGNGGTSHDNCNCDGYTNSIYTLGVGSVSEHGSVPWYAELCSSTLAVTYSSGGRGERGVLTVDFAFNSRLSNISKKITIIQNCSKDYAIVVGVV
;
A
#
# COMPACT_ATOMS: atom_id res chain seq x y z
N MET A 1 4.10 13.09 2.64
CA MET A 1 3.10 12.01 2.63
C MET A 1 3.12 11.15 3.90
N LEU A 2 4.10 11.34 4.79
CA LEU A 2 4.28 10.50 5.99
C LEU A 2 4.41 11.33 7.26
N ASP A 3 4.48 12.65 7.10
CA ASP A 3 4.60 13.63 8.15
C ASP A 3 4.04 14.96 7.60
N GLY A 4 3.26 15.66 8.42
CA GLY A 4 2.52 16.87 8.05
C GLY A 4 1.28 16.66 7.17
N ASP A 5 0.58 17.77 6.90
CA ASP A 5 -0.66 17.77 6.12
C ASP A 5 -0.42 17.25 4.69
N VAL A 6 -1.17 16.21 4.32
CA VAL A 6 -1.20 15.67 2.96
C VAL A 6 -2.36 16.31 2.20
N THR A 7 -2.07 16.79 0.99
CA THR A 7 -3.08 17.43 0.13
C THR A 7 -3.28 16.62 -1.15
N ASP A 8 -4.46 16.72 -1.76
CA ASP A 8 -4.79 16.10 -3.06
C ASP A 8 -3.75 16.42 -4.15
N ALA A 9 -3.21 17.64 -4.16
CA ALA A 9 -2.16 18.04 -5.09
C ALA A 9 -0.81 17.35 -4.83
N MET A 10 -0.51 16.97 -3.58
CA MET A 10 0.68 16.18 -3.25
C MET A 10 0.50 14.72 -3.66
N GLU A 11 -0.67 14.14 -3.42
CA GLU A 11 -1.04 12.79 -3.87
C GLU A 11 -0.94 12.68 -5.38
N SER A 12 -1.61 13.58 -6.10
CA SER A 12 -1.61 13.62 -7.56
C SER A 12 -0.21 13.71 -8.17
N ARG A 13 0.65 14.57 -7.62
CA ARG A 13 2.04 14.71 -8.07
C ARG A 13 2.87 13.46 -7.81
N SER A 14 2.64 12.78 -6.70
CA SER A 14 3.33 11.53 -6.36
C SER A 14 2.92 10.41 -7.31
N LEU A 15 1.62 10.27 -7.58
CA LEU A 15 1.04 9.27 -8.48
C LEU A 15 1.40 9.51 -9.96
N SER A 16 1.66 10.76 -10.35
CA SER A 16 2.02 11.13 -11.72
C SER A 16 3.53 11.27 -11.94
N HIS A 17 4.36 10.97 -10.94
CA HIS A 17 5.79 11.21 -11.01
C HIS A 17 6.45 10.27 -12.01
N GLN A 18 7.04 10.83 -13.09
CA GLN A 18 7.80 10.07 -14.09
C GLN A 18 7.09 8.82 -14.64
N LEU A 19 5.83 8.96 -15.05
CA LEU A 19 4.98 7.87 -15.59
C LEU A 19 5.59 7.04 -16.75
N GLN A 20 6.61 7.57 -17.44
CA GLN A 20 7.28 6.87 -18.55
C GLN A 20 8.53 6.10 -18.12
N HIS A 21 9.02 6.36 -16.90
CA HIS A 21 10.21 5.74 -16.35
C HIS A 21 9.87 4.75 -15.23
N ILE A 22 8.90 5.10 -14.38
CA ILE A 22 8.45 4.24 -13.30
C ILE A 22 7.36 3.30 -13.83
N ASP A 23 7.60 2.00 -13.71
CA ASP A 23 6.63 0.99 -14.09
C ASP A 23 5.59 0.73 -12.99
N VAL A 24 6.07 0.60 -11.75
CA VAL A 24 5.28 0.17 -10.60
C VAL A 24 5.36 1.20 -9.49
N TYR A 25 4.20 1.62 -9.01
CA TYR A 25 4.02 2.45 -7.84
C TYR A 25 3.45 1.59 -6.72
N SER A 26 4.00 1.74 -5.53
CA SER A 26 3.62 0.98 -4.35
C SER A 26 3.32 1.94 -3.21
N ALA A 27 2.11 1.88 -2.65
CA ALA A 27 1.66 2.81 -1.62
C ALA A 27 0.69 2.18 -0.62
N SER A 28 0.87 2.50 0.67
CA SER A 28 0.08 1.97 1.80
C SER A 28 -0.51 3.09 2.66
N TRP A 29 -0.91 4.19 2.02
CA TRP A 29 -1.55 5.32 2.67
C TRP A 29 -2.99 5.41 2.17
N GLY A 30 -3.84 6.04 2.96
CA GLY A 30 -5.28 6.10 2.74
C GLY A 30 -5.93 6.83 3.90
N PRO A 31 -7.27 6.70 4.04
CA PRO A 31 -8.00 7.19 5.20
C PRO A 31 -7.53 6.54 6.51
N GLU A 32 -8.03 7.00 7.64
CA GLU A 32 -7.74 6.37 8.93
C GLU A 32 -8.39 4.98 9.03
N ASP A 33 -7.59 3.96 9.38
CA ASP A 33 -8.00 2.56 9.57
C ASP A 33 -8.79 2.35 10.91
N ASP A 34 -9.80 3.18 11.16
CA ASP A 34 -10.52 3.29 12.43
C ASP A 34 -11.88 2.58 12.46
N GLY A 35 -12.27 1.94 11.35
CA GLY A 35 -13.56 1.26 11.18
C GLY A 35 -14.77 2.19 11.06
N LYS A 36 -14.54 3.49 10.85
CA LYS A 36 -15.60 4.52 10.81
C LYS A 36 -15.43 5.48 9.64
N THR A 37 -14.22 5.63 9.13
CA THR A 37 -13.89 6.56 8.05
C THR A 37 -14.26 5.99 6.69
N VAL A 38 -14.86 6.82 5.84
CA VAL A 38 -15.12 6.51 4.43
C VAL A 38 -14.59 7.68 3.62
N ASP A 39 -13.47 7.48 2.94
CA ASP A 39 -12.81 8.54 2.16
C ASP A 39 -11.93 7.92 1.05
N GLY A 40 -11.32 8.75 0.21
CA GLY A 40 -10.51 8.27 -0.92
C GLY A 40 -9.80 9.38 -1.68
N PRO A 41 -9.30 9.10 -2.90
CA PRO A 41 -8.56 10.08 -3.68
C PRO A 41 -9.39 11.32 -3.99
N GLY A 42 -8.79 12.49 -3.78
CA GLY A 42 -9.32 13.75 -4.26
C GLY A 42 -9.34 13.83 -5.80
N LYS A 43 -9.85 14.94 -6.34
CA LYS A 43 -10.05 15.08 -7.80
C LYS A 43 -8.74 14.97 -8.57
N LEU A 44 -7.66 15.55 -8.06
CA LEU A 44 -6.36 15.53 -8.72
C LEU A 44 -5.72 14.14 -8.64
N ALA A 45 -5.84 13.45 -7.51
CA ALA A 45 -5.37 12.08 -7.34
C ALA A 45 -6.14 11.11 -8.24
N GLN A 46 -7.47 11.25 -8.36
CA GLN A 46 -8.28 10.46 -9.31
C GLN A 46 -7.85 10.66 -10.76
N MET A 47 -7.57 11.92 -11.16
CA MET A 47 -7.03 12.22 -12.49
C MET A 47 -5.63 11.61 -12.68
N ALA A 48 -4.78 11.64 -11.66
CA ALA A 48 -3.46 11.04 -11.71
C ALA A 48 -3.53 9.52 -11.93
N PHE A 49 -4.42 8.81 -11.22
CA PHE A 49 -4.65 7.38 -11.49
C PHE A 49 -5.10 7.13 -12.93
N ARG A 50 -6.12 7.85 -13.41
CA ARG A 50 -6.62 7.69 -14.79
C ARG A 50 -5.50 7.93 -15.81
N ASN A 51 -4.74 9.01 -15.67
CA ASN A 51 -3.62 9.33 -16.55
C ASN A 51 -2.52 8.28 -16.46
N GLY A 52 -2.21 7.79 -15.26
CA GLY A 52 -1.24 6.74 -15.04
C GLY A 52 -1.59 5.46 -15.79
N ILE A 53 -2.86 5.03 -15.72
CA ILE A 53 -3.36 3.86 -16.46
C ILE A 53 -3.43 4.08 -17.97
N GLN A 54 -3.78 5.28 -18.43
CA GLN A 54 -3.94 5.55 -19.87
C GLN A 54 -2.62 5.83 -20.59
N MET A 55 -1.69 6.51 -19.92
CA MET A 55 -0.51 7.09 -20.56
C MET A 55 0.80 6.52 -20.03
N GLY A 56 0.81 5.99 -18.81
CA GLY A 56 2.02 5.46 -18.19
C GLY A 56 2.61 4.27 -18.94
N ARG A 57 3.90 4.02 -18.73
CA ARG A 57 4.65 2.93 -19.37
C ARG A 57 4.48 2.92 -20.89
N ARG A 58 4.59 4.09 -21.51
CA ARG A 58 4.43 4.31 -22.96
C ARG A 58 3.08 3.83 -23.49
N GLY A 59 2.02 3.97 -22.68
CA GLY A 59 0.66 3.56 -23.01
C GLY A 59 0.27 2.15 -22.58
N LEU A 60 1.16 1.40 -21.91
CA LEU A 60 0.81 0.09 -21.32
C LEU A 60 0.02 0.23 -20.01
N GLY A 61 0.05 1.41 -19.40
CA GLY A 61 -0.58 1.72 -18.12
C GLY A 61 0.33 1.40 -16.94
N SER A 62 0.46 2.38 -16.06
CA SER A 62 1.19 2.27 -14.79
C SER A 62 0.57 1.21 -13.89
N ILE A 63 1.38 0.55 -13.08
CA ILE A 63 0.88 -0.46 -12.14
C ILE A 63 0.87 0.17 -10.74
N PHE A 64 -0.30 0.37 -10.15
CA PHE A 64 -0.44 0.87 -8.79
C PHE A 64 -0.78 -0.28 -7.85
N VAL A 65 0.08 -0.56 -6.88
CA VAL A 65 -0.08 -1.64 -5.91
C VAL A 65 -0.40 -1.00 -4.55
N TRP A 66 -1.53 -1.39 -3.94
CA TRP A 66 -2.08 -0.75 -2.75
C TRP A 66 -2.32 -1.70 -1.59
N ALA A 67 -1.99 -1.26 -0.38
CA ALA A 67 -2.15 -2.08 0.81
C ALA A 67 -3.60 -2.05 1.25
N SER A 68 -4.18 -3.21 1.53
CA SER A 68 -5.58 -3.30 1.93
C SER A 68 -5.92 -2.74 3.32
N GLY A 69 -5.01 -2.05 4.01
CA GLY A 69 -5.28 -1.47 5.34
C GLY A 69 -4.92 -2.35 6.53
N ASN A 70 -4.91 -1.75 7.73
CA ASN A 70 -4.51 -2.35 9.01
C ASN A 70 -5.58 -2.22 10.12
N GLY A 71 -6.82 -1.92 9.75
CA GLY A 71 -7.96 -1.66 10.64
C GLY A 71 -8.69 -2.89 11.15
N GLY A 72 -8.13 -4.10 11.00
CA GLY A 72 -8.79 -5.36 11.39
C GLY A 72 -9.28 -5.39 12.85
N THR A 73 -8.50 -4.85 13.79
CA THR A 73 -8.91 -4.73 15.21
C THR A 73 -10.03 -3.71 15.45
N SER A 74 -10.18 -2.76 14.54
CA SER A 74 -11.23 -1.75 14.55
C SER A 74 -12.51 -2.25 13.83
N HIS A 75 -12.50 -3.47 13.31
CA HIS A 75 -13.53 -4.03 12.43
C HIS A 75 -13.72 -3.21 11.14
N ASP A 76 -12.63 -2.68 10.59
CA ASP A 76 -12.64 -1.91 9.36
C ASP A 76 -12.86 -2.78 8.11
N ASN A 77 -13.30 -2.14 7.04
CA ASN A 77 -13.53 -2.74 5.73
C ASN A 77 -12.89 -1.89 4.64
N CYS A 78 -11.86 -2.41 3.99
CA CYS A 78 -11.12 -1.73 2.93
C CYS A 78 -11.91 -1.35 1.66
N ASN A 79 -13.21 -1.68 1.55
CA ASN A 79 -14.08 -1.05 0.55
C ASN A 79 -14.40 0.42 0.89
N CYS A 80 -14.24 0.83 2.16
CA CYS A 80 -14.40 2.20 2.64
C CYS A 80 -13.17 3.09 2.34
N ASP A 81 -12.04 2.47 1.98
CA ASP A 81 -10.87 3.15 1.44
C ASP A 81 -10.97 3.22 -0.09
N GLY A 82 -11.23 4.43 -0.61
CA GLY A 82 -11.34 4.69 -2.04
C GLY A 82 -10.03 4.53 -2.83
N TYR A 83 -8.87 4.43 -2.17
CA TYR A 83 -7.61 4.06 -2.83
C TYR A 83 -7.60 2.56 -3.10
N THR A 84 -7.74 1.73 -2.06
CA THR A 84 -7.77 0.27 -2.18
C THR A 84 -8.97 -0.23 -3.00
N ASN A 85 -10.11 0.42 -2.89
CA ASN A 85 -11.33 0.06 -3.62
C ASN A 85 -11.35 0.59 -5.08
N SER A 86 -10.27 1.21 -5.55
CA SER A 86 -10.16 1.71 -6.92
C SER A 86 -9.81 0.60 -7.90
N ILE A 87 -10.55 0.56 -9.03
CA ILE A 87 -10.24 -0.33 -10.16
C ILE A 87 -8.86 -0.07 -10.80
N TYR A 88 -8.24 1.06 -10.50
CA TYR A 88 -6.90 1.41 -11.01
C TYR A 88 -5.77 0.90 -10.11
N THR A 89 -6.11 0.30 -8.98
CA THR A 89 -5.13 -0.22 -8.01
C THR A 89 -5.24 -1.73 -7.87
N LEU A 90 -4.11 -2.35 -7.58
CA LEU A 90 -4.01 -3.75 -7.21
C LEU A 90 -3.95 -3.84 -5.68
N GLY A 91 -5.11 -4.04 -5.04
CA GLY A 91 -5.21 -4.22 -3.59
C GLY A 91 -4.57 -5.53 -3.12
N VAL A 92 -3.65 -5.45 -2.16
CA VAL A 92 -2.89 -6.58 -1.60
C VAL A 92 -3.04 -6.62 -0.08
N GLY A 93 -3.60 -7.71 0.41
CA GLY A 93 -3.74 -8.01 1.83
C GLY A 93 -2.54 -8.78 2.42
N SER A 94 -2.65 -9.16 3.68
CA SER A 94 -1.60 -9.90 4.41
C SER A 94 -2.03 -11.30 4.80
N VAL A 95 -1.07 -12.22 4.80
CA VAL A 95 -1.15 -13.52 5.45
C VAL A 95 0.04 -13.67 6.40
N SER A 96 -0.18 -14.32 7.55
CA SER A 96 0.87 -14.59 8.54
C SER A 96 1.83 -15.68 8.08
N GLU A 97 2.91 -15.91 8.82
CA GLU A 97 3.86 -17.00 8.57
C GLU A 97 3.14 -18.36 8.53
N HIS A 98 2.17 -18.56 9.41
CA HIS A 98 1.39 -19.80 9.49
C HIS A 98 0.23 -19.89 8.49
N GLY A 99 0.12 -18.96 7.52
CA GLY A 99 -0.96 -18.99 6.55
C GLY A 99 -2.31 -18.51 7.10
N SER A 100 -2.33 -17.86 8.26
CA SER A 100 -3.54 -17.35 8.91
C SER A 100 -3.77 -15.86 8.61
N VAL A 101 -5.03 -15.43 8.72
CA VAL A 101 -5.38 -14.01 8.60
C VAL A 101 -4.81 -13.27 9.82
N PRO A 102 -3.91 -12.28 9.66
CA PRO A 102 -3.33 -11.56 10.78
C PRO A 102 -4.35 -10.61 11.40
N TRP A 103 -4.16 -10.27 12.68
CA TRP A 103 -5.09 -9.49 13.50
C TRP A 103 -5.40 -8.08 12.97
N TYR A 104 -4.51 -7.51 12.16
CA TYR A 104 -4.68 -6.18 11.56
C TYR A 104 -5.31 -6.22 10.16
N ALA A 105 -5.40 -7.37 9.51
CA ALA A 105 -5.88 -7.43 8.13
C ALA A 105 -7.35 -7.00 8.03
N GLU A 106 -7.64 -6.12 7.09
CA GLU A 106 -9.00 -5.80 6.68
C GLU A 106 -9.46 -6.75 5.58
N LEU A 107 -10.73 -7.14 5.63
CA LEU A 107 -11.33 -8.08 4.69
C LEU A 107 -12.34 -7.33 3.82
N CYS A 108 -12.09 -7.29 2.52
CA CYS A 108 -12.99 -6.65 1.55
C CYS A 108 -12.94 -7.32 0.18
N SER A 109 -13.96 -7.05 -0.62
CA SER A 109 -14.11 -7.60 -1.99
C SER A 109 -13.13 -7.02 -3.00
N SER A 110 -12.53 -5.86 -2.71
CA SER A 110 -11.57 -5.19 -3.61
C SER A 110 -10.16 -5.77 -3.54
N THR A 111 -9.84 -6.55 -2.49
CA THR A 111 -8.52 -7.18 -2.37
C THR A 111 -8.34 -8.29 -3.41
N LEU A 112 -7.27 -8.20 -4.20
CA LEU A 112 -7.00 -9.13 -5.31
C LEU A 112 -6.08 -10.28 -4.93
N ALA A 113 -5.15 -10.04 -4.01
CA ALA A 113 -4.16 -11.03 -3.59
C ALA A 113 -3.72 -10.80 -2.14
N VAL A 114 -3.01 -11.77 -1.58
CA VAL A 114 -2.38 -11.65 -0.26
C VAL A 114 -0.92 -12.06 -0.34
N THR A 115 -0.08 -11.49 0.52
CA THR A 115 1.34 -11.81 0.64
C THR A 115 1.73 -12.00 2.10
N TYR A 116 2.86 -12.67 2.34
CA TYR A 116 3.38 -12.84 3.68
C TYR A 116 3.74 -11.50 4.32
N SER A 117 3.37 -11.36 5.59
CA SER A 117 3.68 -10.21 6.44
C SER A 117 3.82 -10.67 7.88
N SER A 118 3.89 -9.74 8.84
CA SER A 118 3.93 -10.06 10.26
C SER A 118 2.66 -10.78 10.73
N GLY A 119 2.83 -11.70 11.67
CA GLY A 119 1.75 -12.48 12.28
C GLY A 119 1.53 -12.18 13.76
N GLY A 120 1.00 -13.19 14.45
CA GLY A 120 0.82 -13.18 15.91
C GLY A 120 2.14 -13.31 16.68
N ARG A 121 2.04 -13.38 18.01
CA ARG A 121 3.20 -13.51 18.89
C ARG A 121 3.94 -14.81 18.61
N GLY A 122 5.24 -14.70 18.32
CA GLY A 122 6.11 -15.85 18.03
C GLY A 122 6.27 -16.15 16.55
N GLU A 123 5.50 -15.50 15.67
CA GLU A 123 5.70 -15.56 14.23
C GLU A 123 6.79 -14.56 13.79
N ARG A 124 7.48 -14.91 12.72
CA ARG A 124 8.49 -14.06 12.08
C ARG A 124 7.80 -12.85 11.45
N GLY A 125 8.47 -11.70 11.59
CA GLY A 125 8.13 -10.51 10.86
C GLY A 125 8.86 -10.48 9.52
N VAL A 126 8.78 -9.33 8.87
CA VAL A 126 9.48 -9.11 7.62
C VAL A 126 10.84 -8.50 7.91
N LEU A 127 11.85 -9.05 7.24
CA LEU A 127 13.22 -8.53 7.26
C LEU A 127 13.41 -7.59 6.08
N THR A 128 13.71 -6.32 6.37
CA THR A 128 14.01 -5.32 5.36
C THR A 128 15.06 -4.31 5.90
N VAL A 129 15.43 -3.37 5.06
CA VAL A 129 16.30 -2.24 5.41
C VAL A 129 15.54 -1.21 6.24
N ASP A 130 16.24 -0.53 7.15
CA ASP A 130 15.69 0.50 8.03
C ASP A 130 16.60 1.73 8.03
N PHE A 131 16.05 2.88 8.40
CA PHE A 131 16.72 4.17 8.35
C PHE A 131 17.92 4.28 9.31
N ALA A 132 18.02 3.45 10.35
CA ALA A 132 19.13 3.50 11.27
C ALA A 132 20.41 2.90 10.65
N PHE A 133 21.44 3.75 10.52
CA PHE A 133 22.82 3.48 10.04
C PHE A 133 23.63 2.46 10.86
N ASN A 134 22.98 1.50 11.52
CA ASN A 134 23.60 0.52 12.39
C ASN A 134 23.10 -0.89 12.05
N SER A 135 23.45 -1.39 10.86
CA SER A 135 23.63 -2.80 10.46
C SER A 135 22.77 -3.90 11.14
N ARG A 136 21.54 -3.61 11.57
CA ARG A 136 20.60 -4.58 12.13
C ARG A 136 19.32 -4.54 11.32
N LEU A 137 19.02 -5.69 10.72
CA LEU A 137 17.70 -6.00 10.19
C LEU A 137 16.67 -5.79 11.32
N SER A 138 15.71 -4.89 11.15
CA SER A 138 14.62 -4.71 12.10
C SER A 138 13.44 -5.60 11.67
N ASN A 139 12.83 -6.28 12.65
CA ASN A 139 11.55 -6.96 12.44
C ASN A 139 10.46 -5.90 12.37
N ILE A 140 9.93 -5.63 11.17
CA ILE A 140 8.81 -4.69 11.03
C ILE A 140 7.51 -5.43 11.35
N SER A 141 6.84 -4.98 12.41
CA SER A 141 5.69 -5.69 13.01
C SER A 141 4.34 -5.35 12.37
N LYS A 142 4.21 -4.35 11.49
CA LYS A 142 2.86 -3.84 11.11
C LYS A 142 2.72 -3.20 9.73
N LYS A 143 3.40 -3.63 8.67
CA LYS A 143 3.08 -3.13 7.32
C LYS A 143 3.49 -4.11 6.21
N ILE A 144 2.55 -4.32 5.29
CA ILE A 144 2.60 -5.19 4.11
C ILE A 144 3.92 -5.04 3.34
N THR A 145 4.55 -6.16 3.03
CA THR A 145 5.94 -6.23 2.50
C THR A 145 6.05 -6.06 1.00
N ILE A 146 4.92 -6.00 0.29
CA ILE A 146 4.92 -5.54 -1.11
C ILE A 146 4.73 -4.01 -1.16
N ILE A 147 4.35 -3.39 -0.03
CA ILE A 147 3.85 -2.03 0.02
C ILE A 147 4.37 -1.33 1.25
N GLN A 148 5.65 -0.97 1.16
CA GLN A 148 6.41 -0.38 2.24
C GLN A 148 5.82 0.97 2.66
N ASN A 149 5.28 1.05 3.87
CA ASN A 149 5.22 2.31 4.59
C ASN A 149 6.60 2.56 5.22
N CYS A 150 7.45 3.25 4.46
CA CYS A 150 8.05 4.50 4.88
C CYS A 150 8.73 4.60 6.27
N SER A 151 9.99 4.17 6.25
CA SER A 151 11.11 4.87 6.88
C SER A 151 12.31 4.71 5.94
N LYS A 152 12.46 5.69 5.03
CA LYS A 152 13.60 5.95 4.12
C LYS A 152 14.01 4.85 3.13
N ASP A 153 13.74 5.17 1.87
CA ASP A 153 14.29 4.59 0.64
C ASP A 153 14.11 3.07 0.45
N TYR A 154 14.18 2.68 -0.82
CA TYR A 154 14.17 1.30 -1.34
C TYR A 154 12.79 0.66 -1.50
N ALA A 155 12.50 0.29 -2.75
CA ALA A 155 11.36 -0.49 -3.19
C ALA A 155 11.78 -1.96 -3.35
N ILE A 156 10.94 -2.91 -2.89
CA ILE A 156 11.03 -4.31 -3.32
C ILE A 156 9.75 -4.64 -4.07
N VAL A 157 9.84 -4.60 -5.39
CA VAL A 157 8.83 -5.15 -6.30
C VAL A 157 8.95 -6.67 -6.24
N VAL A 158 7.89 -7.37 -5.84
CA VAL A 158 7.75 -8.78 -6.18
C VAL A 158 7.58 -8.82 -7.69
N GLY A 159 8.58 -9.36 -8.39
CA GLY A 159 8.49 -9.64 -9.81
C GLY A 159 7.27 -10.51 -10.06
N VAL A 160 6.24 -9.93 -10.69
CA VAL A 160 5.27 -10.71 -11.45
C VAL A 160 6.04 -11.16 -12.69
N VAL A 161 6.44 -12.43 -12.70
CA VAL A 161 7.16 -13.08 -13.82
C VAL A 161 6.29 -13.10 -15.07
#